data_AF-A0A4R5HGI2-F1
#
_entry.id   AF-A0A4R5HGI2-F1
#
_cell.length_a   1.000
_cell.length_b   1.000
_cell.length_c   1.000
_cell.angle_alpha   90.00
_cell.angle_beta   90.00
_cell.angle_gamma   90.00
#
_symmetry.space_group_name_H-M   'P 1'
#
loop_
_entity.id
_entity.type
_entity.pdbx_description
1 polymer ?
#
loop_
_entity_poly.entity_id
_entity_poly.type
_entity_poly.pdbx_seq_one_letter_code
_entity_poly.pdbx_strand_id
1 'polypeptide(L)'
;MIELFNYSLSYPTLALLFLVAFFIGMAKTGVHGISMFSVPLLALIFGGKMSSGIMLPMLIMADLFAVYYYHRHANWTYLIKLFPSAAAGVLFGTWVGNLIDDQAFRLIMSIIIFGSLAIMIWMEKLKKESIPNYLWFALLMGFLGGVTTMIGNLAGSVMALYLLSMRLPKNEYIGTAAWFFLAINVFKVPFHLLSWHSITLDSFSLNLICLPFIGLGAWAGIYIVKQIPERHYRWLVISMTAVAAAMLTI
;
A
#
# COMPACT_ATOMS: atom_id res chain seq x y z
N MET A 1 -17.70 -20.75 15.30
CA MET A 1 -16.68 -19.67 15.32
C MET A 1 -15.39 -20.29 15.79
N ILE A 2 -14.24 -19.78 15.35
CA ILE A 2 -12.91 -20.22 15.79
C ILE A 2 -12.33 -19.09 16.64
N GLU A 3 -11.76 -19.44 17.78
CA GLU A 3 -11.00 -18.51 18.62
C GLU A 3 -9.51 -18.62 18.28
N LEU A 4 -8.92 -17.51 17.85
CA LEU A 4 -7.48 -17.41 17.55
C LEU A 4 -6.95 -16.13 18.18
N PHE A 5 -6.03 -16.25 19.14
CA PHE A 5 -5.34 -15.10 19.76
C PHE A 5 -6.31 -13.99 20.20
N ASN A 6 -7.33 -14.33 21.00
CA ASN A 6 -8.38 -13.42 21.46
C ASN A 6 -9.32 -12.84 20.36
N TYR A 7 -9.24 -13.32 19.12
CA TYR A 7 -10.21 -13.01 18.07
C TYR A 7 -11.22 -14.14 17.88
N SER A 8 -12.51 -13.83 17.97
CA SER A 8 -13.60 -14.74 17.62
C SER A 8 -13.95 -14.58 16.13
N LEU A 9 -13.39 -15.43 15.27
CA LEU A 9 -13.56 -15.34 13.82
C LEU A 9 -14.55 -16.39 13.31
N SER A 10 -15.45 -15.97 12.43
CA SER A 10 -16.26 -16.89 11.62
C SER A 10 -15.39 -17.51 10.50
N TYR A 11 -15.81 -18.65 9.95
CA TYR A 11 -15.12 -19.25 8.79
C TYR A 11 -15.06 -18.29 7.59
N PRO A 12 -16.13 -17.54 7.23
CA PRO A 12 -16.05 -16.54 6.16
C PRO A 12 -15.04 -15.42 6.44
N THR A 13 -14.99 -14.90 7.68
CA THR A 13 -14.04 -13.83 8.04
C THR A 13 -12.59 -14.32 8.00
N LEU A 14 -12.34 -15.57 8.38
CA LEU A 14 -11.00 -16.17 8.29
C LEU A 14 -10.58 -16.39 6.83
N ALA A 15 -11.50 -16.86 5.98
CA ALA A 15 -11.26 -16.98 4.54
C ALA A 15 -10.96 -15.62 3.88
N LEU A 16 -11.71 -14.57 4.25
CA LEU A 16 -11.46 -13.19 3.81
C LEU A 16 -10.08 -12.70 4.27
N LEU A 17 -9.67 -12.99 5.51
CA LEU A 17 -8.36 -12.63 6.02
C LEU A 17 -7.23 -13.26 5.19
N PHE A 18 -7.34 -14.55 4.86
CA PHE A 18 -6.35 -15.23 4.01
C PHE A 18 -6.36 -14.71 2.56
N LEU A 19 -7.54 -14.37 2.03
CA LEU A 19 -7.65 -13.71 0.73
C LEU A 19 -6.97 -12.34 0.72
N VAL A 20 -7.14 -11.56 1.79
CA VAL A 20 -6.47 -10.27 1.97
C VAL A 20 -4.95 -10.45 2.02
N ALA A 21 -4.47 -11.42 2.79
CA ALA A 21 -3.05 -11.74 2.88
C ALA A 21 -2.45 -12.10 1.51
N PHE A 22 -3.17 -12.90 0.72
CA PHE A 22 -2.81 -13.24 -0.65
C PHE A 22 -2.77 -12.00 -1.57
N PHE A 23 -3.77 -11.12 -1.52
CA PHE A 23 -3.78 -9.88 -2.29
C PHE A 23 -2.66 -8.92 -1.90
N ILE A 24 -2.31 -8.83 -0.61
CA ILE A 24 -1.17 -8.03 -0.15
C ILE A 24 0.13 -8.54 -0.78
N GLY A 25 0.37 -9.86 -0.76
CA GLY A 25 1.52 -10.47 -1.40
C GLY A 25 1.60 -10.16 -2.91
N MET A 26 0.48 -10.31 -3.62
CA MET A 26 0.40 -10.00 -5.06
C MET A 26 0.68 -8.52 -5.35
N ALA A 27 0.11 -7.63 -4.53
CA ALA A 27 0.25 -6.19 -4.73
C ALA A 27 1.71 -5.75 -4.60
N LYS A 28 2.41 -6.21 -3.56
CA LYS A 28 3.81 -5.82 -3.31
C LYS A 28 4.79 -6.35 -4.34
N THR A 29 4.43 -7.42 -5.04
CA THR A 29 5.27 -8.03 -6.07
C THR A 29 4.97 -7.57 -7.50
N GLY A 30 4.07 -6.59 -7.66
CA GLY A 30 3.90 -5.83 -8.89
C GLY A 30 2.47 -5.82 -9.46
N VAL A 31 1.52 -6.60 -8.91
CA VAL A 31 0.11 -6.52 -9.31
C VAL A 31 -0.58 -5.35 -8.61
N HIS A 32 -0.24 -4.14 -9.03
CA HIS A 32 -0.69 -2.90 -8.41
C HIS A 32 -2.22 -2.80 -8.37
N GLY A 33 -2.74 -2.22 -7.29
CA GLY A 33 -4.17 -1.94 -7.10
C GLY A 33 -4.98 -3.08 -6.49
N ILE A 34 -4.53 -4.33 -6.54
CA ILE A 34 -5.27 -5.46 -5.92
C ILE A 34 -5.35 -5.33 -4.39
N SER A 35 -4.35 -4.72 -3.73
CA SER A 35 -4.39 -4.46 -2.28
C SER A 35 -5.35 -3.35 -1.87
N MET A 36 -5.96 -2.63 -2.81
CA MET A 36 -6.99 -1.65 -2.44
C MET A 36 -8.27 -2.34 -1.93
N PHE A 37 -8.48 -3.62 -2.25
CA PHE A 37 -9.54 -4.44 -1.61
C PHE A 37 -9.20 -4.81 -0.16
N SER A 38 -7.91 -4.89 0.18
CA SER A 38 -7.45 -5.34 1.49
C SER A 38 -7.88 -4.40 2.61
N VAL A 39 -7.84 -3.09 2.37
CA VAL A 39 -8.09 -2.08 3.40
C VAL A 39 -9.57 -2.06 3.82
N PRO A 40 -10.56 -1.92 2.91
CA PRO A 40 -11.97 -1.97 3.30
C PRO A 40 -12.37 -3.30 3.94
N LEU A 41 -11.87 -4.44 3.42
CA LEU A 41 -12.17 -5.76 3.98
C LEU A 41 -11.68 -5.90 5.42
N LEU A 42 -10.46 -5.47 5.73
CA LEU A 42 -9.96 -5.50 7.10
C LEU A 42 -10.67 -4.48 8.00
N ALA A 43 -11.02 -3.30 7.47
CA ALA A 43 -11.77 -2.30 8.22
C ALA A 43 -13.18 -2.79 8.60
N LEU A 44 -13.82 -3.60 7.75
CA LEU A 44 -15.10 -4.25 8.07
C LEU A 44 -14.97 -5.30 9.19
N ILE A 45 -13.84 -6.00 9.26
CA ILE A 45 -13.63 -7.08 10.25
C ILE A 45 -13.15 -6.52 11.60
N PHE A 46 -12.24 -5.55 11.57
CA PHE A 46 -11.51 -5.10 12.76
C PHE A 46 -11.73 -3.63 13.14
N GLY A 47 -12.42 -2.84 12.31
CA GLY A 47 -12.55 -1.39 12.48
C GLY A 47 -11.42 -0.59 11.82
N GLY A 48 -11.57 0.74 11.74
CA GLY A 48 -10.70 1.61 10.95
C GLY A 48 -9.23 1.56 11.41
N LYS A 49 -8.96 2.06 12.63
CA LYS A 49 -7.59 2.14 13.17
C LYS A 49 -6.91 0.77 13.33
N MET A 50 -7.64 -0.23 13.83
CA MET A 50 -7.11 -1.58 14.06
C MET A 50 -6.78 -2.31 12.75
N SER A 51 -7.58 -2.13 11.69
CA SER A 51 -7.28 -2.72 10.38
C SER A 51 -5.93 -2.24 9.84
N SER A 52 -5.61 -0.96 10.02
CA SER A 52 -4.34 -0.38 9.59
C SER A 52 -3.16 -0.99 10.33
N GLY A 53 -3.31 -1.23 11.64
CA GLY A 53 -2.33 -1.90 12.48
C GLY A 53 -2.12 -3.37 12.11
N ILE A 54 -3.20 -4.15 11.97
CA ILE A 54 -3.14 -5.56 11.56
C ILE A 54 -2.46 -5.71 10.19
N MET A 55 -2.79 -4.84 9.25
CA MET A 55 -2.25 -4.88 7.89
C MET A 55 -0.75 -4.55 7.84
N LEU A 56 -0.21 -3.73 8.75
CA LEU A 56 1.17 -3.26 8.67
C LEU A 56 2.21 -4.41 8.70
N PRO A 57 2.18 -5.37 9.66
CA PRO A 57 3.09 -6.51 9.60
C PRO A 57 2.93 -7.37 8.35
N MET A 58 1.70 -7.56 7.85
CA MET A 58 1.47 -8.27 6.58
C MET A 58 2.17 -7.55 5.41
N LEU A 59 2.07 -6.21 5.36
CA LEU A 59 2.74 -5.41 4.34
C LEU A 59 4.26 -5.54 4.43
N ILE A 60 4.83 -5.48 5.64
CA ILE A 60 6.29 -5.65 5.83
C ILE A 60 6.73 -7.04 5.36
N MET A 61 6.00 -8.10 5.72
CA MET A 61 6.29 -9.47 5.24
C MET A 61 6.25 -9.56 3.71
N ALA A 62 5.24 -8.96 3.07
CA ALA A 62 5.13 -8.92 1.62
C ALA A 62 6.22 -8.06 0.96
N ASP A 63 6.59 -6.94 1.58
CA ASP A 63 7.67 -6.06 1.15
C ASP A 63 9.02 -6.79 1.18
N LEU A 64 9.26 -7.65 2.18
CA LEU A 64 10.46 -8.51 2.24
C LEU A 64 10.55 -9.47 1.06
N PHE A 65 9.44 -10.13 0.67
CA PHE A 65 9.41 -10.97 -0.53
C PHE A 65 9.68 -10.15 -1.81
N ALA A 66 9.07 -8.97 -1.92
CA ALA A 66 9.26 -8.09 -3.07
C ALA A 66 10.70 -7.57 -3.18
N VAL A 67 11.29 -7.12 -2.07
CA VAL A 67 12.70 -6.70 -2.03
C VAL A 67 13.62 -7.86 -2.32
N TYR A 68 13.43 -9.03 -1.71
CA TYR A 68 14.24 -10.22 -2.00
C TYR A 68 14.30 -10.49 -3.51
N TYR A 69 13.17 -10.42 -4.19
CA TYR A 69 13.09 -10.68 -5.63
C TYR A 69 13.61 -9.51 -6.51
N TYR A 70 13.26 -8.26 -6.20
CA TYR A 70 13.51 -7.09 -7.06
C TYR A 70 14.65 -6.16 -6.59
N HIS A 71 15.39 -6.47 -5.51
CA HIS A 71 16.36 -5.56 -4.87
C HIS A 71 17.37 -4.93 -5.83
N ARG A 72 17.79 -5.66 -6.87
CA ARG A 72 18.82 -5.22 -7.83
C ARG A 72 18.38 -4.09 -8.75
N HIS A 73 17.07 -3.86 -8.86
CA HIS A 73 16.50 -2.88 -9.79
C HIS A 73 16.13 -1.55 -9.10
N ALA A 74 16.46 -1.37 -7.82
CA ALA A 74 16.05 -0.18 -7.08
C ALA A 74 16.80 1.09 -7.52
N ASN A 75 16.05 2.17 -7.76
CA ASN A 75 16.61 3.49 -8.01
C ASN A 75 16.65 4.34 -6.73
N TRP A 76 17.81 4.31 -6.05
CA TRP A 76 18.02 4.97 -4.76
C TRP A 76 17.88 6.50 -4.78
N THR A 77 18.16 7.13 -5.92
CA THR A 77 18.06 8.58 -6.07
C THR A 77 16.62 9.06 -5.85
N TYR A 78 15.64 8.34 -6.39
CA TYR A 78 14.22 8.68 -6.18
C TYR A 78 13.79 8.38 -4.75
N LEU A 79 14.26 7.27 -4.16
CA LEU A 79 13.95 6.90 -2.77
C LEU A 79 14.38 7.96 -1.76
N ILE A 80 15.64 8.38 -1.83
CA ILE A 80 16.22 9.32 -0.87
C ILE A 80 15.56 10.70 -0.98
N LYS A 81 15.14 11.11 -2.19
CA LYS A 81 14.40 12.37 -2.39
C LYS A 81 12.98 12.32 -1.81
N LEU A 82 12.34 11.17 -1.90
CA LEU A 82 10.93 10.99 -1.52
C LEU A 82 10.76 10.75 -0.02
N PHE A 83 11.65 9.93 0.56
CA PHE A 83 11.51 9.40 1.91
C PHE A 83 11.41 10.47 3.01
N PRO A 84 12.21 11.57 3.03
CA PRO A 84 12.12 12.57 4.10
C PRO A 84 10.74 13.22 4.18
N SER A 85 10.16 13.57 3.03
CA SER A 85 8.79 14.11 2.98
C SER A 85 7.74 13.06 3.34
N ALA A 86 7.94 11.78 2.97
CA ALA A 86 7.07 10.70 3.39
C ALA A 86 7.12 10.44 4.89
N ALA A 87 8.29 10.49 5.50
CA ALA A 87 8.45 10.39 6.95
C ALA A 87 7.70 11.54 7.65
N ALA A 88 7.83 12.78 7.16
CA ALA A 88 7.04 13.91 7.65
C ALA A 88 5.52 13.69 7.49
N GLY A 89 5.10 13.11 6.35
CA GLY A 89 3.71 12.71 6.12
C GLY A 89 3.23 11.62 7.09
N VAL A 90 4.07 10.64 7.45
CA VAL A 90 3.73 9.63 8.46
C VAL A 90 3.55 10.26 9.83
N LEU A 91 4.42 11.19 10.23
CA LEU A 91 4.28 11.92 11.50
C LEU A 91 2.98 12.71 11.53
N PHE A 92 2.69 13.44 10.46
CA PHE A 92 1.43 14.19 10.32
C PHE A 92 0.21 13.26 10.34
N GLY A 93 0.25 12.17 9.58
CA GLY A 93 -0.81 11.17 9.55
C GLY A 93 -1.04 10.48 10.89
N THR A 94 0.03 10.28 11.68
CA THR A 94 -0.07 9.73 13.04
C THR A 94 -0.83 10.68 13.95
N TRP A 95 -0.50 11.97 13.88
CA TRP A 95 -1.18 13.02 14.65
C TRP A 95 -2.65 13.15 14.26
N VAL A 96 -2.95 13.31 12.96
CA VAL A 96 -4.33 13.42 12.45
C VAL A 96 -5.14 12.17 12.75
N GLY A 97 -4.55 10.98 12.62
CA GLY A 97 -5.25 9.72 12.87
C GLY A 97 -5.62 9.46 14.34
N ASN A 98 -5.07 10.24 15.28
CA ASN A 98 -5.53 10.23 16.68
C ASN A 98 -6.75 11.11 16.92
N LEU A 99 -7.07 12.01 15.99
CA LEU A 99 -8.17 12.97 16.11
C LEU A 99 -9.43 12.54 15.36
N ILE A 100 -9.33 11.53 14.48
CA ILE A 100 -10.43 11.09 13.61
C ILE A 100 -11.10 9.82 14.16
N ASP A 101 -12.43 9.77 14.04
CA ASP A 101 -13.20 8.56 14.27
C ASP A 101 -13.23 7.65 13.03
N ASP A 102 -13.84 6.47 13.17
CA ASP A 102 -13.91 5.48 12.10
C ASP A 102 -14.67 5.96 10.85
N GLN A 103 -15.64 6.88 11.01
CA GLN A 103 -16.39 7.44 9.88
C GLN A 103 -15.53 8.43 9.09
N ALA A 104 -14.88 9.35 9.79
CA ALA A 104 -13.92 10.30 9.22
C ALA A 104 -12.75 9.56 8.55
N PHE A 105 -12.27 8.47 9.15
CA PHE A 105 -11.24 7.61 8.58
C PHE A 105 -11.66 7.07 7.19
N ARG A 106 -12.85 6.47 7.08
CA ARG A 106 -13.39 5.97 5.79
C ARG A 106 -13.55 7.08 4.75
N LEU A 107 -14.01 8.26 5.16
CA LEU A 107 -14.15 9.42 4.28
C LEU A 107 -12.80 9.90 3.74
N ILE A 108 -11.80 10.04 4.61
CA ILE A 108 -10.45 10.47 4.23
C ILE A 108 -9.83 9.48 3.22
N MET A 109 -9.96 8.18 3.47
CA MET A 109 -9.50 7.15 2.55
C MET A 109 -10.13 7.26 1.16
N SER A 110 -11.44 7.51 1.11
CA SER A 110 -12.17 7.68 -0.15
C SER A 110 -11.66 8.90 -0.93
N ILE A 111 -11.51 10.04 -0.26
CA ILE A 111 -11.00 11.28 -0.86
C ILE A 111 -9.60 11.07 -1.46
N ILE A 112 -8.71 10.39 -0.73
CA ILE A 112 -7.35 10.08 -1.18
C ILE A 112 -7.36 9.28 -2.48
N ILE A 113 -8.16 8.22 -2.53
CA ILE A 113 -8.20 7.30 -3.68
C ILE A 113 -8.79 8.00 -4.89
N PHE A 114 -9.95 8.66 -4.75
CA PHE A 114 -10.56 9.43 -5.84
C PHE A 114 -9.66 10.55 -6.34
N GLY A 115 -9.03 11.30 -5.43
CA GLY A 115 -8.06 12.34 -5.77
C GLY A 115 -6.88 11.79 -6.56
N SER A 116 -6.30 10.67 -6.11
CA SER A 116 -5.18 10.03 -6.81
C SER A 116 -5.55 9.52 -8.20
N LEU A 117 -6.76 8.97 -8.38
CA LEU A 117 -7.28 8.56 -9.68
C LEU A 117 -7.47 9.75 -10.61
N ALA A 118 -8.12 10.82 -10.12
CA ALA A 118 -8.35 12.03 -10.91
C ALA A 118 -7.03 12.61 -11.42
N ILE A 119 -6.01 12.66 -10.57
CA ILE A 119 -4.67 13.14 -10.96
C ILE A 119 -4.02 12.19 -11.97
N MET A 120 -4.11 10.85 -11.78
CA MET A 120 -3.59 9.88 -12.75
C MET A 120 -4.21 10.06 -14.14
N ILE A 121 -5.54 10.17 -14.22
CA ILE A 121 -6.25 10.37 -15.49
C ILE A 121 -5.84 11.70 -16.13
N TRP A 122 -5.71 12.76 -15.33
CA TRP A 122 -5.33 14.08 -15.83
C TRP A 122 -3.89 14.08 -16.39
N MET A 123 -2.94 13.45 -15.69
CA MET A 123 -1.55 13.34 -16.16
C MET A 123 -1.43 12.49 -17.43
N GLU A 124 -2.21 11.43 -17.56
CA GLU A 124 -2.24 10.61 -18.78
C GLU A 124 -2.79 11.42 -19.97
N LYS A 125 -3.85 12.21 -19.77
CA LYS A 125 -4.42 13.09 -20.80
C LYS A 125 -3.47 14.20 -21.25
N LEU A 126 -2.66 14.72 -20.33
CA LEU A 126 -1.72 15.80 -20.62
C LEU A 126 -0.57 15.37 -21.56
N LYS A 127 -0.35 14.06 -21.79
CA LYS A 127 0.73 13.50 -22.63
C LYS A 127 2.10 14.17 -22.41
N LYS A 128 2.37 14.68 -21.20
CA LYS A 128 3.63 15.39 -20.94
C LYS A 128 4.77 14.39 -21.06
N GLU A 129 5.61 14.61 -22.08
CA GLU A 129 6.76 13.74 -22.38
C GLU A 129 7.94 13.91 -21.43
N SER A 130 7.96 15.01 -20.68
CA SER A 130 9.04 15.32 -19.75
C SER A 130 8.87 14.63 -18.40
N ILE A 131 9.96 14.01 -17.93
CA ILE A 131 10.10 13.54 -16.55
C ILE A 131 10.04 14.77 -15.64
N PRO A 132 9.14 14.80 -14.63
CA PRO A 132 9.08 15.93 -13.69
C PRO A 132 10.40 16.05 -12.94
N ASN A 133 11.22 17.05 -13.27
CA ASN A 133 12.52 17.27 -12.61
C ASN A 133 12.42 18.20 -11.39
N TYR A 134 11.20 18.49 -10.92
CA TYR A 134 11.00 19.45 -9.85
C TYR A 134 10.99 18.76 -8.49
N LEU A 135 11.88 19.19 -7.60
CA LEU A 135 11.98 18.68 -6.22
C LEU A 135 10.64 18.81 -5.47
N TRP A 136 9.87 19.89 -5.70
CA TRP A 136 8.57 20.10 -5.06
C TRP A 136 7.57 18.97 -5.37
N PHE A 137 7.64 18.37 -6.57
CA PHE A 137 6.75 17.28 -6.94
C PHE A 137 7.06 16.02 -6.13
N ALA A 138 8.35 15.71 -5.95
CA ALA A 138 8.78 14.63 -5.06
C ALA A 138 8.36 14.90 -3.62
N LEU A 139 8.58 16.11 -3.10
CA LEU A 139 8.19 16.47 -1.74
C LEU A 139 6.67 16.35 -1.50
N LEU A 140 5.85 16.82 -2.45
CA LEU A 140 4.39 16.71 -2.37
C LEU A 140 3.95 15.25 -2.41
N MET A 141 4.45 14.47 -3.37
CA MET A 141 4.08 13.05 -3.51
C MET A 141 4.57 12.21 -2.34
N GLY A 142 5.75 12.51 -1.80
CA GLY A 142 6.26 11.84 -0.62
C GLY A 142 5.40 12.18 0.60
N PHE A 143 5.11 13.45 0.86
CA PHE A 143 4.23 13.85 1.97
C PHE A 143 2.85 13.21 1.88
N LEU A 144 2.18 13.30 0.73
CA LEU A 144 0.90 12.62 0.50
C LEU A 144 1.04 11.11 0.65
N GLY A 145 2.11 10.51 0.11
CA GLY A 145 2.41 9.09 0.29
C GLY A 145 2.52 8.72 1.77
N GLY A 146 3.21 9.52 2.57
CA GLY A 146 3.35 9.36 4.01
C GLY A 146 2.02 9.40 4.77
N VAL A 147 1.21 10.43 4.54
CA VAL A 147 -0.10 10.60 5.19
C VAL A 147 -1.02 9.44 4.83
N THR A 148 -1.10 9.11 3.55
CA THR A 148 -2.02 8.10 3.02
C THR A 148 -1.62 6.67 3.43
N THR A 149 -0.32 6.39 3.54
CA THR A 149 0.15 5.10 4.08
C THR A 149 -0.13 4.98 5.58
N MET A 150 0.08 6.05 6.35
CA MET A 150 -0.12 5.99 7.80
C MET A 150 -1.58 5.80 8.16
N ILE A 151 -2.47 6.57 7.52
CA ILE A 151 -3.91 6.49 7.78
C ILE A 151 -4.43 5.14 7.29
N GLY A 152 -4.42 4.91 5.97
CA GLY A 152 -5.16 3.79 5.38
C GLY A 152 -4.33 2.69 4.74
N ASN A 153 -2.99 2.73 4.78
CA ASN A 153 -2.14 1.88 3.92
C ASN A 153 -2.41 2.08 2.41
N LEU A 154 -2.85 3.29 2.00
CA LEU A 154 -3.32 3.60 0.64
C LEU A 154 -2.30 4.30 -0.26
N ALA A 155 -1.06 4.41 0.18
CA ALA A 155 -0.02 5.09 -0.59
C ALA A 155 0.33 4.42 -1.92
N GLY A 156 -0.17 3.20 -2.18
CA GLY A 156 0.02 2.52 -3.47
C GLY A 156 -0.39 3.38 -4.67
N SER A 157 -1.52 4.08 -4.60
CA SER A 157 -1.99 4.95 -5.69
C SER A 157 -1.15 6.22 -5.86
N VAL A 158 -0.80 6.88 -4.75
CA VAL A 158 0.05 8.08 -4.74
C VAL A 158 1.46 7.75 -5.23
N MET A 159 2.01 6.62 -4.79
CA MET A 159 3.34 6.16 -5.20
C MET A 159 3.34 5.72 -6.66
N ALA A 160 2.28 5.04 -7.11
CA ALA A 160 2.11 4.68 -8.50
C ALA A 160 2.12 5.93 -9.38
N LEU A 161 1.41 6.99 -9.00
CA LEU A 161 1.41 8.26 -9.70
C LEU A 161 2.82 8.86 -9.82
N TYR A 162 3.58 8.91 -8.71
CA TYR A 162 4.94 9.42 -8.70
C TYR A 162 5.88 8.61 -9.60
N LEU A 163 5.93 7.28 -9.40
CA LEU A 163 6.86 6.40 -10.11
C LEU A 163 6.51 6.24 -11.60
N LEU A 164 5.22 6.23 -11.96
CA LEU A 164 4.79 6.25 -13.37
C LEU A 164 5.20 7.55 -14.06
N SER A 165 5.17 8.68 -13.35
CA SER A 165 5.64 9.97 -13.86
C SER A 165 7.14 9.99 -14.10
N MET A 166 7.91 9.18 -13.36
CA MET A 166 9.35 9.01 -13.55
C MET A 166 9.72 8.09 -14.72
N ARG A 167 8.73 7.43 -15.36
CA ARG A 167 8.93 6.58 -16.55
C ARG A 167 9.98 5.48 -16.36
N LEU A 168 10.08 4.98 -15.13
CA LEU A 168 10.98 3.87 -14.80
C LEU A 168 10.57 2.61 -15.58
N PRO A 169 11.55 1.80 -16.03
CA PRO A 169 11.27 0.45 -16.50
C PRO A 169 10.53 -0.37 -15.44
N LYS A 170 9.69 -1.33 -15.83
CA LYS A 170 8.81 -2.12 -14.96
C LYS A 170 9.53 -2.68 -13.74
N ASN A 171 10.69 -3.31 -13.94
CA ASN A 171 11.44 -3.90 -12.83
C ASN A 171 12.05 -2.83 -11.91
N GLU A 172 12.46 -1.68 -12.45
CA GLU A 172 12.93 -0.56 -11.63
C GLU A 172 11.80 0.09 -10.85
N TYR A 173 10.63 0.24 -11.47
CA TYR A 173 9.41 0.69 -10.81
C TYR A 173 9.07 -0.22 -9.62
N ILE A 174 9.01 -1.54 -9.83
CA ILE A 174 8.65 -2.49 -8.77
C ILE A 174 9.73 -2.55 -7.69
N GLY A 175 11.01 -2.62 -8.07
CA GLY A 175 12.12 -2.67 -7.12
C GLY A 175 12.23 -1.40 -6.27
N THR A 176 12.05 -0.23 -6.90
CA THR A 176 12.03 1.06 -6.18
C THR A 176 10.82 1.14 -5.26
N ALA A 177 9.62 0.77 -5.72
CA ALA A 177 8.43 0.74 -4.87
C ALA A 177 8.61 -0.21 -3.66
N ALA A 178 9.17 -1.40 -3.86
CA ALA A 178 9.40 -2.39 -2.82
C ALA A 178 10.30 -1.85 -1.70
N TRP A 179 11.42 -1.21 -2.04
CA TRP A 179 12.29 -0.60 -1.05
C TRP A 179 11.66 0.61 -0.36
N PHE A 180 10.96 1.47 -1.10
CA PHE A 180 10.23 2.60 -0.51
C PHE A 180 9.24 2.10 0.55
N PHE A 181 8.42 1.11 0.17
CA PHE A 181 7.38 0.60 1.04
C PHE A 181 7.95 -0.16 2.24
N LEU A 182 9.01 -0.96 2.06
CA LEU A 182 9.68 -1.59 3.18
C LEU A 182 10.18 -0.54 4.17
N ALA A 183 10.89 0.48 3.69
CA ALA A 183 11.46 1.53 4.54
C ALA A 183 10.37 2.31 5.28
N ILE A 184 9.31 2.76 4.59
CA ILE A 184 8.26 3.57 5.21
C ILE A 184 7.38 2.73 6.14
N ASN A 185 7.15 1.45 5.82
CA ASN A 185 6.37 0.57 6.69
C ASN A 185 7.13 0.19 7.95
N VAL A 186 8.43 -0.05 7.87
CA VAL A 186 9.28 -0.20 9.06
C VAL A 186 9.29 1.09 9.87
N PHE A 187 9.40 2.26 9.23
CA PHE A 187 9.32 3.56 9.90
C PHE A 187 7.98 3.77 10.63
N LYS A 188 6.88 3.20 10.12
CA LYS A 188 5.55 3.28 10.74
C LYS A 188 5.41 2.47 12.04
N VAL A 189 6.18 1.39 12.20
CA VAL A 189 6.07 0.44 13.33
C VAL A 189 6.02 1.14 14.70
N PRO A 190 6.95 2.05 15.07
CA PRO A 190 6.89 2.72 16.37
C PRO A 190 5.60 3.52 16.58
N PHE A 191 5.03 4.13 15.54
CA PHE A 191 3.79 4.91 15.66
C PHE A 191 2.56 4.02 15.86
N HIS A 192 2.53 2.86 15.21
CA HIS A 192 1.46 1.88 15.42
C HIS A 192 1.53 1.21 16.79
N LEU A 193 2.73 0.99 17.35
CA LEU A 193 2.93 0.41 18.67
C LEU A 193 2.71 1.42 19.79
N LEU A 194 3.34 2.60 19.71
CA LEU A 194 3.42 3.56 20.81
C LEU A 194 2.31 4.62 20.79
N SER A 195 1.87 5.06 19.60
CA SER A 195 0.83 6.10 19.50
C SER A 195 -0.56 5.46 19.37
N TRP A 196 -0.74 4.59 18.38
CA TRP A 196 -2.05 4.05 18.06
C TRP A 196 -2.40 2.77 18.81
N HIS A 197 -1.42 2.08 19.41
CA HIS A 197 -1.60 0.81 20.11
C HIS A 197 -2.37 -0.23 19.26
N SER A 198 -2.18 -0.16 17.94
CA SER A 198 -2.97 -0.90 16.94
C SER A 198 -2.33 -2.23 16.54
N ILE A 199 -1.09 -2.47 16.97
CA ILE A 199 -0.38 -3.73 16.81
C ILE A 199 -0.19 -4.33 18.20
N THR A 200 -0.76 -5.51 18.41
CA THR A 200 -0.64 -6.32 19.62
C THR A 200 0.08 -7.64 19.31
N LEU A 201 0.49 -8.37 20.35
CA LEU A 201 1.04 -9.72 20.18
C LEU A 201 0.03 -10.66 19.51
N ASP A 202 -1.24 -10.50 19.83
CA ASP A 202 -2.33 -11.26 19.24
C ASP A 202 -2.49 -10.97 17.74
N SER A 203 -2.52 -9.69 17.36
CA SER A 203 -2.60 -9.29 15.95
C SER A 203 -1.38 -9.76 15.16
N PHE A 204 -0.20 -9.71 15.78
CA PHE A 204 1.04 -10.19 15.15
C PHE A 204 1.03 -11.71 14.97
N SER A 205 0.52 -12.46 15.94
CA SER A 205 0.39 -13.93 15.84
C SER A 205 -0.60 -14.33 14.73
N LEU A 206 -1.70 -13.59 14.60
CA LEU A 206 -2.65 -13.75 13.50
C LEU A 206 -1.99 -13.47 12.14
N ASN A 207 -1.11 -12.47 12.05
CA ASN A 207 -0.32 -12.20 10.84
C ASN A 207 0.63 -13.35 10.47
N LEU A 208 1.21 -14.05 11.45
CA LEU A 208 2.09 -15.20 11.17
C LEU A 208 1.35 -16.36 10.50
N ILE A 209 0.09 -16.62 10.89
CA ILE A 209 -0.74 -17.63 10.21
C ILE A 209 -1.06 -17.21 8.77
N CYS A 210 -1.09 -15.91 8.48
CA CYS A 210 -1.31 -15.39 7.14
C CYS A 210 -0.07 -15.47 6.24
N LEU A 211 1.13 -15.65 6.80
CA LEU A 211 2.40 -15.63 6.07
C LEU A 211 2.45 -16.58 4.85
N PRO A 212 1.97 -17.84 4.91
CA PRO A 212 1.96 -18.72 3.74
C PRO A 212 1.13 -18.14 2.59
N PHE A 213 -0.01 -17.51 2.89
CA PHE A 213 -0.86 -16.88 1.88
C PHE A 213 -0.22 -15.61 1.31
N ILE A 214 0.48 -14.83 2.12
CA ILE A 214 1.31 -13.71 1.65
C ILE A 214 2.37 -14.22 0.67
N GLY A 215 3.08 -15.29 1.02
CA GLY A 215 4.10 -15.91 0.16
C GLY A 215 3.53 -16.45 -1.15
N LEU A 216 2.38 -17.14 -1.10
CA LEU A 216 1.66 -17.60 -2.29
C LEU A 216 1.22 -16.43 -3.18
N GLY A 217 0.71 -15.35 -2.57
CA GLY A 217 0.34 -14.13 -3.28
C GLY A 217 1.55 -13.46 -3.93
N ALA A 218 2.67 -13.36 -3.21
CA ALA A 218 3.91 -12.83 -3.74
C ALA A 218 4.42 -13.64 -4.92
N TRP A 219 4.41 -14.97 -4.82
CA TRP A 219 4.78 -15.86 -5.92
C TRP A 219 3.86 -15.68 -7.13
N ALA A 220 2.54 -15.66 -6.93
CA ALA A 220 1.56 -15.44 -7.98
C ALA A 220 1.74 -14.07 -8.66
N GLY A 221 1.99 -13.03 -7.86
CA GLY A 221 2.23 -11.68 -8.38
C GLY A 221 3.50 -11.60 -9.24
N ILE A 222 4.61 -12.17 -8.78
CA ILE A 222 5.84 -12.28 -9.58
C ILE A 222 5.56 -13.02 -10.90
N TYR A 223 4.86 -14.14 -10.84
CA TYR A 223 4.54 -14.94 -12.02
C TYR A 223 3.70 -14.15 -13.03
N ILE A 224 2.64 -13.49 -12.59
CA ILE A 224 1.76 -12.67 -13.44
C ILE A 224 2.53 -11.50 -14.06
N VAL A 225 3.29 -10.77 -13.26
CA VAL A 225 4.05 -9.58 -13.70
C VAL A 225 5.11 -9.91 -14.74
N LYS A 226 5.74 -11.08 -14.65
CA LYS A 226 6.68 -11.56 -15.68
C LYS A 226 6.05 -11.68 -17.05
N GLN A 227 4.80 -12.12 -17.12
CA GLN A 227 4.07 -12.32 -18.38
C GLN A 227 3.57 -11.02 -19.01
N ILE A 228 3.53 -9.92 -18.25
CA ILE A 228 3.00 -8.64 -18.73
C ILE A 228 4.11 -7.84 -19.44
N PRO A 229 3.94 -7.49 -20.72
CA PRO A 229 4.88 -6.63 -21.43
C PRO A 229 4.93 -5.22 -20.84
N GLU A 230 6.08 -4.56 -20.96
CA GLU A 230 6.37 -3.21 -20.46
C GLU A 230 5.24 -2.20 -20.77
N ARG A 231 4.79 -2.19 -22.03
CA ARG A 231 3.75 -1.29 -22.54
C ARG A 231 2.40 -1.48 -21.84
N HIS A 232 2.07 -2.71 -21.45
CA HIS A 232 0.79 -3.04 -20.82
C HIS A 232 0.81 -2.86 -19.30
N TYR A 233 1.98 -2.92 -18.68
CA TYR A 233 2.12 -2.77 -17.23
C TYR A 233 1.59 -1.41 -16.74
N ARG A 234 1.90 -0.32 -17.44
CA ARG A 234 1.37 1.01 -17.11
C ARG A 234 -0.16 1.05 -17.12
N TRP A 235 -0.80 0.46 -18.12
CA TRP A 235 -2.26 0.40 -18.22
C TRP A 235 -2.88 -0.50 -17.15
N LEU A 236 -2.18 -1.57 -16.73
CA LEU A 236 -2.60 -2.38 -15.60
C LEU A 236 -2.66 -1.54 -14.32
N VAL A 237 -1.61 -0.77 -14.01
CA VAL A 237 -1.58 0.09 -12.81
C VAL A 237 -2.72 1.10 -12.82
N ILE A 238 -2.96 1.75 -13.96
CA ILE A 238 -4.04 2.75 -14.13
C ILE A 238 -5.42 2.08 -13.98
N SER A 239 -5.66 0.98 -14.69
CA SER A 239 -6.95 0.28 -14.66
C SER A 239 -7.27 -0.29 -13.29
N MET A 240 -6.29 -0.88 -12.60
CA MET A 240 -6.50 -1.40 -11.26
C MET A 240 -6.76 -0.29 -10.23
N THR A 241 -6.12 0.88 -10.40
CA THR A 241 -6.43 2.05 -9.55
C THR A 241 -7.84 2.57 -9.83
N ALA A 242 -8.27 2.57 -11.10
CA ALA A 242 -9.63 2.98 -11.47
C ALA A 242 -10.69 2.05 -10.88
N VAL A 243 -10.50 0.73 -10.98
CA VAL A 243 -11.37 -0.28 -10.36
C VAL A 243 -11.45 -0.07 -8.86
N ALA A 244 -10.32 0.14 -8.21
CA ALA A 244 -10.28 0.34 -6.77
C ALA A 244 -11.04 1.60 -6.31
N ALA A 245 -10.92 2.70 -7.04
CA ALA A 245 -11.71 3.90 -6.74
C ALA A 245 -13.21 3.65 -6.91
N ALA A 246 -13.63 2.99 -8.00
CA ALA A 246 -15.04 2.69 -8.27
C ALA A 246 -15.67 1.78 -7.20
N MET A 247 -14.90 0.90 -6.57
CA MET A 247 -15.43 0.02 -5.52
C MET A 247 -15.65 0.71 -4.17
N LEU A 248 -15.03 1.85 -3.90
CA LEU A 248 -15.31 2.62 -2.68
C LEU A 248 -16.62 3.41 -2.72
N THR A 249 -17.21 3.54 -3.92
CA THR A 249 -18.54 4.16 -4.10
C THR A 249 -19.70 3.18 -3.93
N ILE A 250 -19.43 1.90 -3.68
CA ILE A 250 -20.42 0.84 -3.46
C ILE A 250 -20.40 0.46 -1.98
#